data_AF-A0A348ZGA9-F1
#
_entry.id   AF-A0A348ZGA9-F1
#
_cell.length_a   1.000
_cell.length_b   1.000
_cell.length_c   1.000
_cell.angle_alpha   90.00
_cell.angle_beta   90.00
_cell.angle_gamma   90.00
#
_symmetry.space_group_name_H-M   'P 1'
#
loop_
_entity.id
_entity.type
_entity.pdbx_description
1 polymer ?
#
loop_
_entity_poly.entity_id
_entity_poly.type
_entity_poly.pdbx_seq_one_letter_code
_entity_poly.pdbx_strand_id
1 'polypeptide(L)' 'MDIRKVKKLIELLEASDIAEIEIKEGEEAVRISRYSGAAPAIMPALAAPAA' A
#
# COMPACT_ATOMS: atom_id res chain seq x y z
N MET A 1 -3.68 -13.06 -6.11
CA MET A 1 -3.16 -13.20 -4.73
C MET A 1 -4.29 -13.61 -3.78
N ASP A 2 -4.13 -14.66 -2.96
CA ASP A 2 -5.18 -15.07 -2.01
C ASP A 2 -5.14 -14.32 -0.67
N ILE A 3 -6.30 -14.07 -0.07
CA ILE A 3 -6.42 -13.47 1.28
C ILE A 3 -5.69 -14.29 2.36
N ARG A 4 -5.52 -15.62 2.16
CA ARG A 4 -4.73 -16.48 3.05
C ARG A 4 -3.24 -16.18 2.98
N LYS A 5 -2.71 -15.85 1.79
CA LYS A 5 -1.31 -15.42 1.62
C LYS A 5 -1.11 -14.05 2.26
N VAL A 6 -2.05 -13.12 2.06
CA VAL A 6 -2.01 -11.76 2.65
C VAL A 6 -1.94 -11.82 4.18
N LYS A 7 -2.76 -12.65 4.84
CA LYS A 7 -2.70 -12.80 6.31
C LYS A 7 -1.34 -13.23 6.82
N LYS A 8 -0.71 -14.22 6.18
CA LYS A 8 0.65 -14.65 6.53
C LYS A 8 1.68 -13.54 6.36
N LEU A 9 1.53 -12.71 5.33
CA LEU A 9 2.42 -11.57 5.10
C LEU A 9 2.26 -10.50 6.19
N ILE A 10 1.04 -10.27 6.69
CA ILE A 10 0.78 -9.37 7.83
C ILE A 10 1.46 -9.91 9.09
N GLU A 11 1.26 -11.19 9.41
CA GLU A 11 1.90 -11.84 10.57
C GLU A 11 3.44 -11.76 10.49
N LEU A 12 4.00 -11.98 9.30
CA LEU A 12 5.45 -11.87 9.07
C LEU A 12 5.95 -10.42 9.18
N LEU A 13 5.18 -9.45 8.69
CA LEU A 13 5.51 -8.02 8.78
C LEU A 13 5.48 -7.55 10.24
N GLU A 14 4.51 -8.01 11.04
CA GLU A 14 4.43 -7.72 12.48
C GLU A 14 5.57 -8.35 13.27
N ALA A 15 5.97 -9.57 12.94
CA ALA A 15 7.06 -10.28 13.62
C ALA A 15 8.47 -9.82 13.19
N SER A 16 8.60 -9.27 11.98
CA SER A 16 9.86 -8.70 11.49
C SER A 16 10.03 -7.26 11.98
N ASP A 17 11.13 -6.57 11.66
CA ASP A 17 11.24 -5.11 11.84
C ASP A 17 11.11 -4.37 10.49
N ILE A 18 10.26 -4.91 9.62
CA ILE A 18 10.07 -4.42 8.26
C ILE A 18 8.91 -3.42 8.27
N ALA A 19 9.15 -2.23 7.72
CA ALA A 19 8.15 -1.18 7.61
C ALA A 19 7.13 -1.44 6.48
N GLU A 20 7.56 -2.08 5.38
CA GLU A 20 6.73 -2.28 4.18
C GLU A 20 7.17 -3.49 3.35
N ILE A 21 6.19 -4.18 2.75
CA ILE A 21 6.38 -5.27 1.80
C ILE A 21 5.47 -5.02 0.58
N GLU A 22 6.05 -5.06 -0.62
CA GLU A 22 5.32 -5.05 -1.89
C GLU A 22 5.61 -6.33 -2.67
N ILE A 23 4.57 -7.01 -3.13
CA ILE A 23 4.67 -8.25 -3.90
C ILE A 23 3.86 -8.08 -5.18
N LYS A 24 4.46 -8.49 -6.31
CA LYS A 24 3.84 -8.51 -7.63
C LYS A 24 3.80 -9.94 -8.15
N GLU A 25 2.62 -10.41 -8.54
CA GLU A 25 2.39 -11.73 -9.12
C GLU A 25 1.55 -11.54 -10.38
N GLY A 26 2.22 -11.55 -11.55
CA GLY A 26 1.57 -11.23 -12.83
C GLY A 26 1.09 -9.79 -12.89
N GLU A 27 -0.21 -9.60 -13.08
CA GLU A 27 -0.88 -8.29 -13.09
C GLU A 27 -1.35 -7.82 -11.71
N GLU A 28 -1.29 -8.70 -10.69
CA GLU A 28 -1.70 -8.36 -9.33
C GLU A 28 -0.52 -7.83 -8.51
N ALA A 29 -0.74 -6.73 -7.79
CA ALA A 29 0.22 -6.17 -6.84
C ALA A 29 -0.45 -5.93 -5.49
N VAL A 30 0.24 -6.27 -4.40
CA VAL A 30 -0.20 -5.99 -3.04
C VAL A 30 0.94 -5.36 -2.26
N ARG A 31 0.61 -4.23 -1.63
CA ARG A 31 1.50 -3.48 -0.75
C ARG A 31 0.92 -3.50 0.66
N ILE A 32 1.73 -3.93 1.61
CA ILE A 32 1.39 -4.00 3.03
C ILE A 32 2.40 -3.11 3.75
N SER A 33 1.90 -2.09 4.45
CA SER A 33 2.74 -1.18 5.24
C SER A 33 2.32 -1.26 6.70
N ARG A 34 3.29 -1.34 7.59
CA ARG A 34 3.08 -1.38 9.05
C ARG A 34 2.51 -0.07 9.54
N TYR A 35 3.05 1.02 9.01
CA TYR A 35 2.59 2.34 9.32
C TYR A 35 1.51 2.66 8.30
N SER A 36 0.33 3.00 8.78
CA SER A 36 -0.66 3.71 7.98
C SER A 36 -0.12 5.11 7.69
N GLY A 37 0.89 5.19 6.82
CA GLY A 37 1.20 6.42 6.13
C GLY A 37 -0.06 6.72 5.34
N ALA A 38 -0.84 7.70 5.82
CA ALA A 38 -1.81 8.36 4.98
C ALA A 38 -1.03 8.77 3.73
N ALA A 39 -1.15 7.99 2.65
CA ALA A 39 -0.64 8.40 1.37
C ALA A 39 -1.18 9.81 1.17
N PRO A 40 -0.34 10.84 0.93
CA PRO A 40 -0.86 12.17 0.73
C PRO A 40 -1.91 12.05 -0.35
N ALA A 41 -3.17 12.29 0.03
CA ALA A 41 -4.26 12.29 -0.91
C ALA A 41 -3.81 13.28 -1.98
N ILE A 42 -3.59 12.80 -3.20
CA ILE A 42 -3.26 13.65 -4.32
C ILE A 42 -4.50 14.52 -4.50
N MET A 43 -4.45 15.72 -3.90
CA MET A 43 -5.48 16.72 -4.11
C MET A 43 -5.38 17.08 -5.60
N PRO A 44 -6.42 16.82 -6.41
CA PRO A 44 -6.40 17.30 -7.78
C PRO A 44 -6.25 18.82 -7.69
N ALA A 45 -5.19 19.34 -8.30
CA ALA A 45 -4.98 20.77 -8.41
C ALA A 45 -6.22 21.36 -9.08
N LEU A 46 -6.98 22.15 -8.32
CA LEU A 46 -8.12 22.88 -8.85
C LEU A 46 -7.59 23.78 -9.97
N ALA A 47 -7.95 23.47 -11.22
CA ALA A 47 -7.68 24.34 -12.34
C ALA A 47 -8.39 25.68 -12.08
N ALA A 48 -7.62 26.76 -11.96
CA ALA A 48 -8.17 28.10 -11.82
C ALA A 48 -8.89 28.48 -13.14
N PRO A 49 -10.11 29.02 -13.09
CA PRO A 49 -10.78 29.49 -14.29
C PRO A 49 -10.07 30.73 -14.83
N ALA A 50 -9.69 30.68 -16.11
CA ALA A 50 -9.14 31.82 -16.83
C ALA A 50 -10.22 32.90 -17.01
N ALA A 51 -9.81 34.16 -16.82
CA ALA A 51 -10.61 35.36 -17.05
C ALA A 51 -10.62 35.76 -18.54
#